data_AF-A0A3M2AW91-F1
#
_entry.id   AF-A0A3M2AW91-F1
#
_cell.length_a   1.000
_cell.length_b   1.000
_cell.length_c   1.000
_cell.angle_alpha   90.00
_cell.angle_beta   90.00
_cell.angle_gamma   90.00
#
_symmetry.space_group_name_H-M   'P 1'
#
loop_
_entity.id
_entity.type
_entity.pdbx_description
1 polymer ?
#
loop_
_entity_poly.entity_id
_entity_poly.type
_entity_poly.pdbx_seq_one_letter_code
_entity_poly.pdbx_strand_id
1 'polypeptide(L)'
;MRTPWFLWSLAYFALQLGTPLITLPKGWLLIGGVLLTTLLLMATLLGLVFAWAHETEKAPWLAPIMLVGGVGAWWLWGLAPFVLGWSRENPPGEISFGVYRVVHGYLLMLAAVGLGATLSKLIREKNLLAPVIPFAAMVDMLTVLSPGGFVKQIMEKAPEIAEHASVAVMAAPNAPEAVARLTPIAIIGAGDFIFLALYAACLIRFGLRVRATMIGLFVALWVYLGLVLWVLPALGVAPRLPALVPMAIVTLAINWRTFQLSRQETVASVVVTTLALGVIAWLFTRGN
;
A
#
# COMPACT_ATOMS: atom_id res chain seq x y z
N MET A 1 5.44 -17.59 9.05
CA MET A 1 5.62 -18.31 7.76
C MET A 1 7.11 -18.44 7.52
N ARG A 2 7.58 -19.47 6.80
CA ARG A 2 9.03 -19.70 6.57
C ARG A 2 9.52 -19.22 5.20
N THR A 3 8.64 -18.66 4.37
CA THR A 3 9.05 -18.15 3.06
C THR A 3 10.00 -16.97 3.28
N PRO A 4 11.24 -17.06 2.82
CA PRO A 4 12.21 -16.01 3.05
C PRO A 4 11.85 -14.76 2.22
N TRP A 5 12.10 -13.58 2.80
CA TRP A 5 11.83 -12.28 2.18
C TRP A 5 12.51 -12.11 0.81
N PHE A 6 13.64 -12.78 0.56
CA PHE A 6 14.36 -12.69 -0.71
C PHE A 6 13.57 -13.30 -1.88
N LEU A 7 12.76 -14.34 -1.66
CA LEU A 7 11.93 -14.92 -2.73
C LEU A 7 10.81 -13.96 -3.14
N TRP A 8 10.18 -13.31 -2.16
CA TRP A 8 9.16 -12.29 -2.43
C TRP A 8 9.76 -11.05 -3.11
N SER A 9 10.99 -10.70 -2.75
CA SER A 9 11.73 -9.62 -3.41
C SER A 9 12.03 -9.97 -4.86
N LEU A 10 12.53 -11.18 -5.12
CA LEU A 10 12.78 -11.68 -6.47
C LEU A 10 11.49 -11.69 -7.31
N ALA A 11 10.38 -12.17 -6.75
CA ALA A 11 9.08 -12.15 -7.40
C ALA A 11 8.61 -10.72 -7.70
N TYR A 12 8.84 -9.76 -6.79
CA TYR A 12 8.51 -8.35 -7.00
C TYR A 12 9.29 -7.78 -8.19
N PHE A 13 10.61 -7.96 -8.22
CA PHE A 13 11.45 -7.50 -9.33
C PHE A 13 11.08 -8.19 -10.65
N ALA A 14 10.85 -9.50 -10.63
CA ALA A 14 10.46 -10.26 -11.81
C ALA A 14 9.10 -9.80 -12.37
N LEU A 15 8.11 -9.56 -11.51
CA LEU A 15 6.81 -9.06 -11.95
C LEU A 15 6.92 -7.62 -12.47
N GLN A 16 7.61 -6.74 -11.76
CA GLN A 16 7.66 -5.32 -12.15
C GLN A 16 8.52 -5.06 -13.40
N LEU A 17 9.61 -5.82 -13.60
CA LEU A 17 10.44 -5.71 -14.79
C LEU A 17 9.91 -6.57 -15.95
N GLY A 18 9.27 -7.70 -15.64
CA GLY A 18 8.78 -8.65 -16.64
C GLY A 18 7.42 -8.29 -17.22
N THR A 19 6.49 -7.77 -16.41
CA THR A 19 5.13 -7.45 -16.90
C THR A 19 5.11 -6.44 -18.06
N PRO A 20 5.91 -5.35 -18.07
CA PRO A 20 5.90 -4.40 -19.19
C PRO A 20 6.45 -4.97 -20.50
N LEU A 21 7.23 -6.06 -20.42
CA LEU A 21 7.80 -6.76 -21.58
C LEU A 21 6.77 -7.69 -22.25
N ILE A 22 5.66 -8.00 -21.57
CA ILE A 22 4.61 -8.86 -22.08
C ILE A 22 3.58 -8.02 -22.84
N THR A 23 3.44 -8.32 -24.13
CA THR A 23 2.42 -7.75 -25.00
C THR A 23 1.29 -8.75 -25.24
N LEU A 24 0.04 -8.33 -25.03
CA LEU A 24 -1.15 -9.17 -25.22
C LEU A 24 -2.14 -8.52 -26.19
N PRO A 25 -3.01 -9.30 -26.86
CA PRO A 25 -4.13 -8.76 -27.64
C PRO A 25 -5.13 -7.98 -26.76
N LYS A 26 -5.69 -6.88 -27.26
CA LYS A 26 -6.56 -5.94 -26.51
C LYS A 26 -7.70 -6.59 -25.71
N GLY A 27 -8.34 -7.63 -26.26
CA GLY A 27 -9.43 -8.34 -25.58
C GLY A 27 -8.98 -9.17 -24.35
N TRP A 28 -7.76 -9.68 -24.37
CA TRP A 28 -7.20 -10.48 -23.27
C TRP A 28 -6.51 -9.63 -22.20
N LEU A 29 -6.12 -8.40 -22.56
CA LEU A 29 -5.49 -7.43 -21.66
C LEU A 29 -6.37 -7.08 -20.47
N LEU A 30 -7.62 -6.67 -20.71
CA LEU A 30 -8.45 -6.07 -19.66
C LEU A 30 -8.96 -7.08 -18.63
N ILE A 31 -9.33 -8.29 -19.05
CA ILE A 31 -10.00 -9.26 -18.17
C ILE A 31 -9.02 -10.28 -17.59
N GLY A 32 -8.12 -10.82 -18.43
CA GLY A 32 -7.19 -11.88 -18.00
C GLY A 32 -5.85 -11.34 -17.54
N GLY A 33 -5.18 -10.56 -18.41
CA GLY A 33 -3.81 -10.11 -18.19
C GLY A 33 -3.67 -9.15 -17.01
N VAL A 34 -4.39 -8.03 -17.03
CA VAL A 34 -4.25 -6.96 -16.03
C VAL A 34 -4.71 -7.44 -14.67
N LEU A 35 -5.83 -8.16 -14.60
CA LEU A 35 -6.34 -8.72 -13.35
C LEU A 35 -5.34 -9.72 -12.75
N LEU A 36 -4.85 -10.67 -13.54
CA LEU A 36 -3.91 -11.69 -13.07
C LEU A 36 -2.59 -11.07 -12.61
N THR A 37 -2.01 -10.15 -13.39
CA THR A 37 -0.75 -9.50 -13.01
C THR A 37 -0.89 -8.62 -11.79
N THR A 38 -2.02 -7.90 -11.66
CA THR A 38 -2.32 -7.12 -10.45
C THR A 38 -2.51 -8.03 -9.24
N LEU A 39 -3.18 -9.18 -9.40
CA LEU A 39 -3.33 -10.18 -8.35
C LEU A 39 -1.99 -10.76 -7.89
N LEU A 40 -1.14 -11.14 -8.84
CA LEU A 40 0.20 -11.66 -8.56
C LEU A 40 1.06 -10.60 -7.87
N LEU A 41 1.00 -9.34 -8.33
CA LEU A 41 1.72 -8.24 -7.71
C LEU A 41 1.22 -7.99 -6.28
N MET A 42 -0.09 -7.96 -6.07
CA MET A 42 -0.68 -7.78 -4.75
C MET A 42 -0.33 -8.91 -3.78
N ALA A 43 -0.40 -10.17 -4.23
CA ALA A 43 0.04 -11.33 -3.44
C ALA A 43 1.52 -11.20 -3.06
N THR A 44 2.34 -10.77 -4.01
CA THR A 44 3.78 -10.59 -3.82
C THR A 44 4.08 -9.47 -2.81
N LEU A 45 3.43 -8.32 -2.94
CA LEU A 45 3.59 -7.18 -2.03
C LEU A 45 3.13 -7.53 -0.63
N LEU A 46 1.97 -8.17 -0.48
CA LEU A 46 1.46 -8.61 0.80
C LEU A 46 2.40 -9.64 1.45
N GLY A 47 2.86 -10.63 0.67
CA GLY A 47 3.83 -11.63 1.13
C GLY A 47 5.16 -11.00 1.57
N LEU A 48 5.66 -10.02 0.81
CA LEU A 48 6.89 -9.30 1.10
C LEU A 48 6.79 -8.49 2.40
N VAL A 49 5.72 -7.70 2.56
CA VAL A 49 5.48 -6.89 3.77
C VAL A 49 5.38 -7.78 5.01
N PHE A 50 4.62 -8.88 4.93
CA PHE A 50 4.51 -9.83 6.04
C PHE A 50 5.83 -10.55 6.34
N ALA A 51 6.63 -10.87 5.31
CA ALA A 51 7.94 -11.47 5.50
C ALA A 51 8.90 -10.51 6.19
N TRP A 52 8.95 -9.25 5.77
CA TRP A 52 9.77 -8.22 6.41
C TRP A 52 9.31 -7.91 7.83
N ALA A 53 8.00 -7.76 8.07
CA ALA A 53 7.46 -7.59 9.43
C ALA A 53 7.83 -8.77 10.34
N HIS A 54 7.89 -10.00 9.81
CA HIS A 54 8.33 -11.17 10.57
C HIS A 54 9.82 -11.11 10.92
N GLU A 55 10.68 -10.64 10.01
CA GLU A 55 12.11 -10.47 10.30
C GLU A 55 12.36 -9.32 11.29
N THR A 56 11.62 -8.22 11.20
CA THR A 56 11.76 -7.11 12.16
C THR A 56 11.29 -7.48 13.56
N GLU A 57 10.33 -8.38 13.71
CA GLU A 57 9.94 -8.91 15.03
C GLU A 57 10.99 -9.92 15.58
N LYS A 58 11.70 -10.66 14.72
CA LYS A 58 12.83 -11.49 15.19
C LYS A 58 14.03 -10.66 15.63
N ALA A 59 14.33 -9.59 14.89
CA ALA A 59 15.47 -8.73 15.12
C ALA A 59 14.97 -7.27 15.19
N PRO A 60 14.62 -6.77 16.39
CA PRO A 60 13.91 -5.50 16.55
C PRO A 60 14.72 -4.29 16.07
N TRP A 61 16.04 -4.39 16.01
CA TRP A 61 16.91 -3.34 15.46
C TRP A 61 16.79 -3.21 13.93
N LEU A 62 16.26 -4.22 13.22
CA LEU A 62 16.03 -4.13 11.78
C LEU A 62 14.98 -3.08 11.44
N ALA A 63 13.93 -2.89 12.25
CA ALA A 63 12.89 -1.90 11.95
C ALA A 63 13.42 -0.46 11.78
N PRO A 64 14.18 0.11 12.75
CA PRO A 64 14.78 1.44 12.56
C PRO A 64 15.86 1.46 11.49
N ILE A 65 16.62 0.37 11.27
CA ILE A 65 17.60 0.30 10.18
C ILE A 65 16.92 0.30 8.81
N MET A 66 15.82 -0.44 8.63
CA MET A 66 15.03 -0.43 7.41
C MET A 66 14.41 0.95 7.16
N LEU A 67 13.98 1.64 8.21
CA LEU A 67 13.49 3.01 8.10
C LEU A 67 14.60 3.97 7.66
N VAL A 68 15.66 4.11 8.45
CA VAL A 68 16.72 5.09 8.19
C VAL A 68 17.50 4.74 6.93
N GLY A 69 17.87 3.46 6.79
CA GLY A 69 18.57 2.94 5.61
C GLY A 69 17.69 2.97 4.36
N GLY A 70 16.40 2.66 4.47
CA GLY A 70 15.44 2.75 3.36
C GLY A 70 15.25 4.18 2.89
N VAL A 71 15.03 5.14 3.80
CA VAL A 71 14.90 6.57 3.46
C VAL A 71 16.19 7.10 2.84
N GLY A 72 17.34 6.81 3.45
CA GLY A 72 18.64 7.23 2.94
C GLY A 72 18.93 6.67 1.55
N ALA A 73 18.74 5.36 1.35
CA ALA A 73 18.93 4.73 0.05
C ALA A 73 17.91 5.22 -0.99
N TRP A 74 16.65 5.40 -0.62
CA TRP A 74 15.61 5.93 -1.50
C TRP A 74 15.95 7.34 -1.99
N TRP A 75 16.38 8.21 -1.07
CA TRP A 75 16.78 9.58 -1.37
C TRP A 75 18.02 9.62 -2.26
N LEU A 76 19.07 8.85 -1.93
CA LEU A 76 20.28 8.74 -2.75
C LEU A 76 19.98 8.20 -4.14
N TRP A 77 19.13 7.17 -4.24
CA TRP A 77 18.71 6.62 -5.53
C TRP A 77 17.89 7.62 -6.34
N GLY A 78 17.09 8.46 -5.68
CA GLY A 78 16.35 9.56 -6.31
C GLY A 78 17.24 10.62 -6.99
N LEU A 79 18.53 10.70 -6.63
CA LEU A 79 19.50 11.57 -7.30
C LEU A 79 20.08 10.95 -8.58
N ALA A 80 19.84 9.66 -8.84
CA ALA A 80 20.39 8.96 -10.01
C ALA A 80 20.02 9.61 -11.36
N PRO A 81 18.78 10.08 -11.61
CA PRO A 81 18.44 10.76 -12.86
C PRO A 81 19.30 12.00 -13.11
N PHE A 82 19.58 12.79 -12.06
CA PHE A 82 20.43 13.97 -12.15
C PHE A 82 21.89 13.60 -12.45
N VAL A 83 22.44 12.62 -11.74
CA VAL A 83 23.83 12.14 -11.93
C VAL A 83 24.04 11.53 -13.31
N LEU A 84 23.03 10.84 -13.84
CA LEU A 84 23.06 10.20 -15.16
C LEU A 84 22.69 11.15 -16.31
N GLY A 85 22.39 12.42 -16.02
CA GLY A 85 22.03 13.42 -17.03
C GLY A 85 20.70 13.13 -17.73
N TRP A 86 19.79 12.42 -17.07
CA TRP A 86 18.46 12.14 -17.60
C TRP A 86 17.62 13.42 -17.56
N SER A 87 17.08 13.79 -18.71
CA SER A 87 16.23 14.96 -18.85
C SER A 87 15.10 14.67 -19.83
N ARG A 88 14.16 15.63 -19.99
CA ARG A 88 13.13 15.52 -21.04
C ARG A 88 13.75 15.49 -22.45
N GLU A 89 14.93 16.10 -22.61
CA GLU A 89 15.66 16.17 -23.88
C GLU A 89 16.52 14.93 -24.13
N ASN A 90 16.95 14.25 -23.06
CA ASN A 90 17.70 12.99 -23.11
C ASN A 90 17.05 11.93 -22.22
N PRO A 91 15.93 11.31 -22.68
CA PRO A 91 15.20 10.35 -21.86
C PRO A 91 16.00 9.05 -21.71
N PRO A 92 15.94 8.39 -20.54
CA PRO A 92 16.54 7.07 -20.36
C PRO A 92 15.89 6.03 -21.27
N GLY A 93 16.66 5.00 -21.64
CA GLY A 93 16.11 3.80 -22.24
C GLY A 93 15.05 3.14 -21.34
N GLU A 94 14.06 2.48 -21.94
CA GLU A 94 12.90 1.93 -21.22
C GLU A 94 13.29 0.97 -20.09
N ILE A 95 14.29 0.12 -20.33
CA ILE A 95 14.79 -0.84 -19.33
C ILE A 95 15.44 -0.10 -18.15
N SER A 96 16.28 0.90 -18.42
CA SER A 96 16.95 1.69 -17.39
C SER A 96 15.94 2.45 -16.54
N PHE A 97 14.92 3.03 -17.18
CA PHE A 97 13.83 3.69 -16.47
C PHE A 97 12.99 2.71 -15.65
N GLY A 98 12.70 1.54 -16.19
CA GLY A 98 12.05 0.44 -15.47
C GLY A 98 12.81 0.06 -14.21
N VAL A 99 14.10 -0.28 -14.33
CA VAL A 99 14.97 -0.63 -13.20
C VAL A 99 15.01 0.49 -12.15
N TYR A 100 15.18 1.73 -12.59
CA TYR A 100 15.15 2.89 -11.69
C TYR A 100 13.87 2.92 -10.84
N ARG A 101 12.70 2.79 -11.46
CA ARG A 101 11.41 2.84 -10.77
C ARG A 101 11.18 1.68 -9.82
N VAL A 102 11.53 0.46 -10.23
CA VAL A 102 11.33 -0.73 -9.40
C VAL A 102 12.21 -0.67 -8.17
N VAL A 103 13.49 -0.27 -8.32
CA VAL A 103 14.38 -0.07 -7.18
C VAL A 103 13.88 1.07 -6.29
N HIS A 104 13.48 2.20 -6.89
CA HIS A 104 12.97 3.35 -6.13
C HIS A 104 11.73 2.99 -5.30
N GLY A 105 10.75 2.30 -5.89
CA GLY A 105 9.56 1.83 -5.19
C GLY A 105 9.88 0.80 -4.10
N TYR A 106 10.82 -0.11 -4.34
CA TYR A 106 11.27 -1.10 -3.35
C TYR A 106 11.92 -0.43 -2.13
N LEU A 107 12.75 0.59 -2.33
CA LEU A 107 13.40 1.34 -1.25
C LEU A 107 12.40 2.17 -0.43
N LEU A 108 11.42 2.78 -1.09
CA LEU A 108 10.32 3.47 -0.41
C LEU A 108 9.49 2.50 0.43
N MET A 109 9.17 1.33 -0.11
CA MET A 109 8.45 0.28 0.61
C MET A 109 9.27 -0.23 1.81
N LEU A 110 10.58 -0.40 1.67
CA LEU A 110 11.48 -0.78 2.76
C LEU A 110 11.41 0.24 3.91
N ALA A 111 11.46 1.54 3.59
CA ALA A 111 11.31 2.62 4.55
C ALA A 111 9.93 2.60 5.23
N ALA A 112 8.86 2.48 4.44
CA ALA A 112 7.48 2.43 4.92
C ALA A 112 7.26 1.25 5.90
N VAL A 113 7.78 0.07 5.56
CA VAL A 113 7.71 -1.12 6.40
C VAL A 113 8.52 -0.95 7.69
N GLY A 114 9.71 -0.36 7.61
CA GLY A 114 10.52 0.00 8.77
C GLY A 114 9.80 0.96 9.72
N LEU A 115 9.12 1.97 9.18
CA LEU A 115 8.29 2.90 9.96
C LEU A 115 7.12 2.19 10.62
N GLY A 116 6.33 1.43 9.86
CA GLY A 116 5.19 0.67 10.38
C GLY A 116 5.58 -0.30 11.50
N ALA A 117 6.68 -1.04 11.31
CA ALA A 117 7.23 -1.95 12.31
C ALA A 117 7.81 -1.21 13.54
N THR A 118 8.31 0.02 13.38
CA THR A 118 8.77 0.83 14.52
C THR A 118 7.59 1.38 15.31
N LEU A 119 6.58 1.92 14.63
CA LEU A 119 5.35 2.41 15.24
C LEU A 119 4.58 1.31 15.95
N SER A 120 4.62 0.08 15.42
CA SER A 120 4.00 -1.09 16.06
C SER A 120 4.45 -1.21 17.52
N LYS A 121 5.71 -0.89 17.85
CA LYS A 121 6.29 -1.02 19.20
C LYS A 121 5.68 -0.07 20.23
N LEU A 122 5.04 1.01 19.78
CA LEU A 122 4.28 1.91 20.66
C LEU A 122 3.00 1.24 21.17
N ILE A 123 2.46 0.28 20.43
CA ILE A 123 1.25 -0.47 20.78
C ILE A 123 1.66 -1.58 21.75
N ARG A 124 1.44 -1.38 23.05
CA ARG A 124 1.91 -2.34 24.07
C ARG A 124 1.01 -3.57 24.21
N GLU A 125 -0.26 -3.43 23.89
CA GLU A 125 -1.27 -4.45 24.16
C GLU A 125 -2.14 -4.71 22.93
N LYS A 126 -2.55 -5.97 22.75
CA LYS A 126 -3.37 -6.39 21.61
C LYS A 126 -4.71 -5.64 21.53
N ASN A 127 -5.30 -5.30 22.67
CA ASN A 127 -6.60 -4.65 22.75
C ASN A 127 -6.56 -3.19 22.23
N LEU A 128 -5.39 -2.54 22.28
CA LEU A 128 -5.19 -1.21 21.71
C LEU A 128 -5.30 -1.20 20.18
N LEU A 129 -5.24 -2.35 19.52
CA LEU A 129 -5.49 -2.43 18.07
C LEU A 129 -6.95 -2.08 17.72
N ALA A 130 -7.90 -2.38 18.59
CA ALA A 130 -9.32 -2.11 18.35
C ALA A 130 -9.61 -0.61 18.12
N PRO A 131 -9.09 0.34 18.91
CA PRO A 131 -9.21 1.76 18.62
C PRO A 131 -8.19 2.28 17.59
N VAL A 132 -6.97 1.74 17.54
CA VAL A 132 -5.90 2.26 16.65
C VAL A 132 -6.21 1.99 15.18
N ILE A 133 -6.76 0.82 14.86
CA ILE A 133 -7.03 0.42 13.46
C ILE A 133 -8.08 1.36 12.80
N PRO A 134 -9.25 1.64 13.41
CA PRO A 134 -10.20 2.62 12.87
C PRO A 134 -9.64 4.04 12.82
N PHE A 135 -8.85 4.45 13.83
CA PHE A 135 -8.22 5.76 13.84
C PHE A 135 -7.22 5.93 12.68
N ALA A 136 -6.40 4.92 12.42
CA ALA A 136 -5.48 4.88 11.30
C ALA A 136 -6.21 5.03 9.96
N ALA A 137 -7.29 4.27 9.76
CA ALA A 137 -8.13 4.37 8.57
C ALA A 137 -8.76 5.78 8.43
N MET A 138 -9.17 6.41 9.53
CA MET A 138 -9.68 7.79 9.52
C MET A 138 -8.60 8.80 9.12
N VAL A 139 -7.39 8.72 9.68
CA VAL A 139 -6.29 9.63 9.34
C VAL A 139 -5.94 9.54 7.87
N ASP A 140 -5.85 8.32 7.34
CA ASP A 140 -5.62 8.10 5.92
C ASP A 140 -6.74 8.68 5.06
N MET A 141 -7.99 8.43 5.43
CA MET A 141 -9.15 8.99 4.75
C MET A 141 -9.17 10.52 4.78
N LEU A 142 -8.75 11.15 5.88
CA LEU A 142 -8.58 12.58 5.98
C LEU A 142 -7.47 13.09 5.06
N THR A 143 -6.34 12.39 4.97
CA THR A 143 -5.25 12.78 4.06
C THR A 143 -5.62 12.66 2.59
N VAL A 144 -6.45 11.67 2.24
CA VAL A 144 -6.89 11.40 0.87
C VAL A 144 -8.10 12.27 0.46
N LEU A 145 -9.06 12.50 1.36
CA LEU A 145 -10.34 13.16 1.04
C LEU A 145 -10.47 14.61 1.51
N SER A 146 -9.60 15.10 2.39
CA SER A 146 -9.75 16.49 2.87
C SER A 146 -9.48 17.49 1.74
N PRO A 147 -10.42 18.42 1.45
CA PRO A 147 -10.26 19.45 0.43
C PRO A 147 -9.10 20.43 0.67
N GLY A 148 -8.50 20.41 1.86
CA GLY A 148 -7.28 21.13 2.25
C GLY A 148 -6.23 20.24 2.91
N GLY A 149 -6.27 18.92 2.66
CA GLY A 149 -5.29 17.98 3.20
C GLY A 149 -3.87 18.32 2.74
N PHE A 150 -2.88 18.08 3.60
CA PHE A 150 -1.45 18.30 3.32
C PHE A 150 -1.02 17.73 1.95
N VAL A 151 -1.57 16.59 1.55
CA VAL A 151 -1.36 15.96 0.23
C VAL A 151 -1.95 16.80 -0.90
N LYS A 152 -3.16 17.33 -0.77
CA LYS A 152 -3.78 18.17 -1.80
C LYS A 152 -3.09 19.54 -1.92
N GLN A 153 -2.67 20.14 -0.80
CA GLN A 153 -1.86 21.36 -0.82
C GLN A 153 -0.46 21.12 -1.42
N ILE A 154 0.15 19.94 -1.20
CA ILE A 154 1.38 19.56 -1.88
C ILE A 154 1.12 19.25 -3.36
N MET A 155 0.00 18.61 -3.73
CA MET A 155 -0.39 18.38 -5.11
C MET A 155 -0.66 19.68 -5.88
N GLU A 156 -1.25 20.69 -5.22
CA GLU A 156 -1.51 22.00 -5.81
C GLU A 156 -0.26 22.90 -5.84
N LYS A 157 0.65 22.79 -4.86
CA LYS A 157 1.87 23.62 -4.78
C LYS A 157 3.12 22.99 -5.41
N ALA A 158 3.17 21.68 -5.53
CA ALA A 158 4.32 20.91 -5.99
C ALA A 158 3.88 19.54 -6.58
N PRO A 159 3.23 19.54 -7.76
CA PRO A 159 2.69 18.33 -8.39
C PRO A 159 3.74 17.23 -8.62
N GLU A 160 5.02 17.60 -8.79
CA GLU A 160 6.13 16.66 -8.95
C GLU A 160 6.34 15.79 -7.70
N ILE A 161 6.14 16.32 -6.48
CA ILE A 161 6.35 15.57 -5.23
C ILE A 161 5.28 14.49 -5.04
N ALA A 162 4.06 14.72 -5.54
CA ALA A 162 2.97 13.75 -5.48
C ALA A 162 3.19 12.56 -6.43
N GLU A 163 3.75 12.79 -7.62
CA GLU A 163 4.18 11.71 -8.53
C GLU A 163 5.34 10.89 -7.96
N HIS A 164 6.18 11.49 -7.11
CA HIS A 164 7.26 10.78 -6.42
C HIS A 164 6.79 10.02 -5.16
N ALA A 165 5.73 10.47 -4.49
CA ALA A 165 5.17 9.84 -3.28
C ALA A 165 4.16 8.71 -3.60
N SER A 166 3.48 8.79 -4.74
CA SER A 166 2.74 7.67 -5.31
C SER A 166 3.70 6.84 -6.15
N VAL A 167 3.93 5.58 -5.79
CA VAL A 167 4.56 4.63 -6.73
C VAL A 167 3.56 4.42 -7.85
N ALA A 168 3.55 5.32 -8.83
CA ALA A 168 2.78 5.16 -10.03
C ALA A 168 3.25 3.85 -10.65
N VAL A 169 2.39 2.84 -10.68
CA VAL A 169 2.54 1.73 -11.61
C VAL A 169 1.88 2.26 -12.89
N MET A 170 2.67 2.39 -13.95
CA MET A 170 2.35 3.21 -15.14
C MET A 170 0.95 2.92 -15.72
N ALA A 171 0.23 3.98 -16.05
CA ALA A 171 -0.49 4.02 -17.32
C ALA A 171 0.50 4.54 -18.36
N ALA A 172 0.82 3.76 -19.39
CA ALA A 172 1.60 4.25 -20.53
C ALA A 172 0.63 4.84 -21.56
N PRO A 173 0.64 6.17 -21.82
CA PRO A 173 0.12 6.70 -23.07
C PRO A 173 1.14 6.35 -24.16
N ASN A 174 0.66 5.89 -25.32
CA ASN A 174 1.45 5.57 -26.53
C ASN A 174 1.92 4.11 -26.64
N ALA A 175 0.97 3.18 -26.82
CA ALA A 175 1.24 1.92 -27.51
C ALA A 175 0.45 1.91 -28.84
N PRO A 176 1.03 1.44 -29.96
CA PRO A 176 0.35 1.38 -31.25
C PRO A 176 -0.98 0.62 -31.18
N GLU A 177 -1.97 1.06 -31.96
CA GLU A 177 -3.40 0.73 -31.86
C GLU A 177 -3.80 -0.76 -31.91
N ALA A 178 -2.87 -1.71 -32.03
CA ALA A 178 -3.14 -3.15 -32.06
C ALA A 178 -2.64 -3.92 -30.82
N VAL A 179 -1.70 -3.38 -30.03
CA VAL A 179 -1.01 -4.11 -28.95
C VAL A 179 -0.79 -3.17 -27.76
N ALA A 180 -1.38 -3.47 -26.60
CA ALA A 180 -1.13 -2.69 -25.38
C ALA A 180 -0.19 -3.43 -24.42
N ARG A 181 0.64 -2.67 -23.69
CA ARG A 181 1.56 -3.22 -22.68
C ARG A 181 0.79 -3.61 -21.43
N LEU A 182 1.18 -4.73 -20.84
CA LEU A 182 0.57 -5.20 -19.62
C LEU A 182 1.13 -4.42 -18.42
N THR A 183 0.30 -3.58 -17.82
CA THR A 183 0.71 -2.73 -16.71
C THR A 183 -0.24 -2.96 -15.53
N PRO A 184 0.25 -3.42 -14.37
CA PRO A 184 -0.59 -3.65 -13.21
C PRO A 184 -1.24 -2.34 -12.74
N ILE A 185 -2.53 -2.36 -12.43
CA ILE A 185 -3.22 -1.18 -11.86
C ILE A 185 -3.14 -1.32 -10.35
N ALA A 186 -2.00 -0.94 -9.77
CA ALA A 186 -1.81 -0.93 -8.32
C ALA A 186 -1.20 0.42 -7.92
N ILE A 187 -2.05 1.42 -7.70
CA ILE A 187 -1.64 2.65 -7.01
C ILE A 187 -1.74 2.33 -5.52
N ILE A 188 -0.67 1.77 -4.96
CA ILE A 188 -0.54 1.55 -3.52
C ILE A 188 0.29 2.70 -2.97
N GLY A 189 -0.26 3.46 -2.02
CA GLY A 189 0.43 4.58 -1.41
C GLY A 189 1.52 4.11 -0.44
N ALA A 190 2.51 4.96 -0.18
CA ALA A 190 3.46 4.71 0.91
C ALA A 190 2.74 4.49 2.26
N GLY A 191 1.61 5.17 2.48
CA GLY A 191 0.74 5.01 3.65
C GLY A 191 0.22 3.58 3.83
N ASP A 192 -0.28 2.96 2.77
CA ASP A 192 -0.78 1.58 2.80
C ASP A 192 0.30 0.60 3.31
N PHE A 193 1.54 0.76 2.86
CA PHE A 193 2.65 -0.07 3.32
C PHE A 193 3.01 0.16 4.78
N ILE A 194 2.94 1.41 5.28
CA ILE A 194 3.16 1.73 6.69
C ILE A 194 2.12 1.01 7.56
N PHE A 195 0.84 1.15 7.24
CA PHE A 195 -0.24 0.55 8.04
C PHE A 195 -0.29 -0.96 7.90
N LEU A 196 -0.08 -1.51 6.71
CA LEU A 196 0.00 -2.94 6.49
C LEU A 196 1.15 -3.56 7.29
N ALA A 197 2.31 -2.91 7.32
CA ALA A 197 3.45 -3.34 8.13
C ALA A 197 3.19 -3.22 9.63
N LEU A 198 2.55 -2.13 10.07
CA LEU A 198 2.13 -1.95 11.46
C LEU A 198 1.19 -3.09 11.90
N TYR A 199 0.15 -3.37 11.10
CA TYR A 199 -0.79 -4.45 11.38
C TYR A 199 -0.09 -5.81 11.36
N ALA A 200 0.74 -6.09 10.35
CA ALA A 200 1.49 -7.35 10.27
C ALA A 200 2.40 -7.55 11.48
N ALA A 201 3.18 -6.54 11.87
CA ALA A 201 4.05 -6.58 13.04
C ALA A 201 3.27 -6.82 14.34
N CYS A 202 2.16 -6.10 14.55
CA CYS A 202 1.31 -6.32 15.72
C CYS A 202 0.66 -7.71 15.73
N LEU A 203 0.18 -8.21 14.58
CA LEU A 203 -0.39 -9.55 14.48
C LEU A 203 0.65 -10.63 14.85
N ILE A 204 1.89 -10.46 14.39
CA ILE A 204 2.99 -11.39 14.67
C ILE A 204 3.37 -11.32 16.15
N ARG A 205 3.60 -10.11 16.69
CA ARG A 205 4.04 -9.91 18.07
C ARG A 205 3.01 -10.38 19.10
N PHE A 206 1.73 -10.13 18.85
CA PHE A 206 0.65 -10.52 19.76
C PHE A 206 0.14 -11.95 19.51
N GLY A 207 0.77 -12.73 18.62
CA GLY A 207 0.39 -14.11 18.36
C GLY A 207 -1.01 -14.27 17.77
N LEU A 208 -1.47 -13.28 17.00
CA LEU A 208 -2.78 -13.29 16.35
C LEU A 208 -2.78 -14.17 15.09
N ARG A 209 -3.93 -14.27 14.41
CA ARG A 209 -4.12 -15.18 13.27
C ARG A 209 -3.50 -14.67 11.97
N VAL A 210 -2.17 -14.49 11.95
CA VAL A 210 -1.39 -13.90 10.85
C VAL A 210 -1.77 -14.44 9.47
N ARG A 211 -1.79 -15.78 9.30
CA ARG A 211 -2.11 -16.41 8.01
C ARG A 211 -3.54 -16.14 7.55
N ALA A 212 -4.50 -16.25 8.48
CA ALA A 212 -5.91 -15.99 8.16
C ALA A 212 -6.11 -14.53 7.79
N THR A 213 -5.48 -13.61 8.53
CA THR A 213 -5.56 -12.18 8.22
C THR A 213 -4.91 -11.85 6.88
N MET A 214 -3.74 -12.41 6.56
CA MET A 214 -3.10 -12.22 5.26
C MET A 214 -3.99 -12.70 4.10
N ILE A 215 -4.58 -13.90 4.21
CA ILE A 215 -5.51 -14.42 3.20
C ILE A 215 -6.76 -13.53 3.11
N GLY A 216 -7.32 -13.13 4.25
CA GLY A 216 -8.47 -12.22 4.29
C GLY A 216 -8.18 -10.87 3.65
N LEU A 217 -6.98 -10.30 3.88
CA LEU A 217 -6.55 -9.04 3.29
C LEU A 217 -6.42 -9.18 1.78
N PHE A 218 -5.81 -10.27 1.30
CA PHE A 218 -5.72 -10.56 -0.12
C PHE A 218 -7.10 -10.65 -0.78
N VAL A 219 -8.02 -11.42 -0.20
CA VAL A 219 -9.39 -11.58 -0.72
C VAL A 219 -10.14 -10.25 -0.70
N ALA A 220 -10.07 -9.49 0.40
CA ALA A 220 -10.77 -8.22 0.51
C ALA A 220 -10.23 -7.17 -0.46
N LEU A 221 -8.91 -7.07 -0.62
CA LEU A 221 -8.30 -6.17 -1.59
C LEU A 221 -8.61 -6.58 -3.03
N TRP A 222 -8.72 -7.89 -3.30
CA TRP A 222 -9.14 -8.37 -4.61
C TRP A 222 -10.59 -8.01 -4.94
N VAL A 223 -11.51 -8.27 -4.00
CA VAL A 223 -12.92 -7.88 -4.13
C VAL A 223 -13.04 -6.36 -4.28
N TYR A 224 -12.26 -5.61 -3.49
CA TYR A 224 -12.21 -4.16 -3.57
C TYR A 224 -11.73 -3.66 -4.93
N LEU A 225 -10.69 -4.26 -5.50
CA LEU A 225 -10.21 -3.94 -6.84
C LEU A 225 -11.30 -4.19 -7.91
N GLY A 226 -11.99 -5.32 -7.85
CA GLY A 226 -13.11 -5.61 -8.77
C GLY A 226 -14.25 -4.60 -8.63
N LEU A 227 -14.58 -4.21 -7.40
CA LEU A 227 -15.58 -3.19 -7.10
C LEU A 227 -15.18 -1.82 -7.68
N VAL A 228 -13.94 -1.39 -7.47
CA VAL A 228 -13.41 -0.11 -7.96
C VAL A 228 -13.30 -0.06 -9.48
N LEU A 229 -12.87 -1.16 -10.12
CA LEU A 229 -12.68 -1.17 -11.57
C LEU A 229 -13.99 -1.30 -12.33
N TRP A 230 -14.96 -2.07 -11.83
CA TRP A 230 -16.13 -2.46 -12.62
C TRP A 230 -17.46 -1.95 -12.04
N VAL A 231 -17.63 -1.97 -10.72
CA VAL A 231 -18.93 -1.68 -10.09
C VAL A 231 -19.12 -0.18 -9.89
N LEU A 232 -18.16 0.51 -9.29
CA LEU A 232 -18.27 1.96 -9.01
C LEU A 232 -18.42 2.81 -10.28
N PRO A 233 -17.61 2.61 -11.33
CA PRO A 233 -17.78 3.34 -12.58
C PRO A 233 -19.13 3.06 -13.25
N ALA A 234 -19.63 1.82 -13.20
CA ALA A 234 -20.94 1.46 -13.74
C ALA A 234 -22.10 2.14 -13.00
N LEU A 235 -21.90 2.50 -11.73
CA LEU A 235 -22.85 3.24 -10.90
C LEU A 235 -22.65 4.77 -10.96
N GLY A 236 -21.69 5.27 -11.75
CA GLY A 236 -21.36 6.70 -11.82
C GLY A 236 -20.74 7.27 -10.55
N VAL A 237 -20.27 6.43 -9.63
CA VAL A 237 -19.67 6.84 -8.36
C VAL A 237 -18.15 6.92 -8.50
N ALA A 238 -17.57 8.07 -8.17
CA ALA A 238 -16.11 8.23 -8.20
C ALA A 238 -15.44 7.31 -7.15
N PRO A 239 -14.40 6.54 -7.52
CA PRO A 239 -13.66 5.69 -6.59
C PRO A 239 -12.81 6.55 -5.66
N ARG A 240 -13.38 6.89 -4.50
CA ARG A 240 -12.75 7.74 -3.48
C ARG A 240 -12.46 7.00 -2.17
N LEU A 241 -12.67 5.68 -2.12
CA LEU A 241 -12.51 4.94 -0.87
C LEU A 241 -11.02 4.58 -0.64
N PRO A 242 -10.45 4.88 0.53
CA PRO A 242 -9.10 4.45 0.85
C PRO A 242 -9.04 2.95 1.11
N ALA A 243 -8.00 2.28 0.60
CA ALA A 243 -7.81 0.83 0.78
C ALA A 243 -7.59 0.44 2.25
N LEU A 244 -7.25 1.37 3.13
CA LEU A 244 -7.10 1.11 4.56
C LEU A 244 -8.40 0.71 5.26
N VAL A 245 -9.56 1.18 4.80
CA VAL A 245 -10.85 0.83 5.42
C VAL A 245 -11.11 -0.68 5.33
N PRO A 246 -11.06 -1.33 4.14
CA PRO A 246 -11.21 -2.77 4.07
C PRO A 246 -10.09 -3.52 4.81
N MET A 247 -8.85 -3.00 4.83
CA MET A 247 -7.76 -3.63 5.60
C MET A 247 -8.05 -3.64 7.12
N ALA A 248 -8.55 -2.51 7.63
CA ALA A 248 -8.95 -2.34 9.01
C ALA A 248 -10.05 -3.32 9.41
N ILE A 249 -11.11 -3.39 8.60
CA ILE A 249 -12.26 -4.28 8.82
C ILE A 249 -11.82 -5.74 8.88
N VAL A 250 -11.03 -6.20 7.91
CA VAL A 250 -10.56 -7.59 7.85
C VAL A 250 -9.69 -7.94 9.06
N THR A 251 -8.77 -7.05 9.42
CA THR A 251 -7.84 -7.28 10.53
C THR A 251 -8.59 -7.45 11.85
N LEU A 252 -9.60 -6.61 12.10
CA LEU A 252 -10.46 -6.70 13.28
C LEU A 252 -11.39 -7.91 13.21
N ALA A 253 -12.09 -8.12 12.09
CA ALA A 253 -13.09 -9.18 11.95
C ALA A 253 -12.50 -10.59 12.13
N ILE A 254 -11.32 -10.85 11.57
CA ILE A 254 -10.68 -12.17 11.67
C ILE A 254 -10.14 -12.45 13.08
N ASN A 255 -9.74 -11.41 13.81
CA ASN A 255 -9.14 -11.51 15.14
C ASN A 255 -10.10 -11.10 16.27
N TRP A 256 -11.37 -10.86 15.95
CA TRP A 256 -12.37 -10.32 16.89
C TRP A 256 -12.45 -11.12 18.20
N ARG A 257 -12.38 -12.46 18.11
CA ARG A 257 -12.47 -13.36 19.27
C ARG A 257 -11.26 -13.28 20.22
N THR A 258 -10.17 -12.66 19.78
CA THR A 258 -8.91 -12.59 20.55
C THR A 258 -8.80 -11.29 21.35
N PHE A 259 -9.59 -10.27 21.00
CA PHE A 259 -9.70 -9.04 21.77
C PHE A 259 -10.59 -9.29 22.98
N GLN A 260 -10.02 -9.12 24.18
CA GLN A 260 -10.73 -9.21 25.44
C GLN A 260 -10.76 -7.81 26.04
N LEU A 261 -11.59 -6.94 25.46
CA LEU A 261 -11.61 -5.53 25.81
C LEU A 261 -12.15 -5.35 27.23
N SER A 262 -11.43 -4.60 28.06
CA SER A 262 -11.96 -4.10 29.31
C SER A 262 -13.11 -3.12 29.03
N ARG A 263 -13.92 -2.80 30.04
CA ARG A 263 -14.98 -1.78 29.90
C ARG A 263 -14.42 -0.42 29.43
N GLN A 264 -13.25 -0.03 29.93
CA GLN A 264 -12.60 1.24 29.54
C GLN A 264 -12.11 1.20 28.08
N GLU A 265 -11.50 0.08 27.67
CA GLU A 265 -11.04 -0.10 26.28
C GLU A 265 -12.20 -0.18 25.29
N THR A 266 -13.33 -0.78 25.71
CA THR A 266 -14.54 -0.85 24.90
C THR A 266 -15.11 0.55 24.68
N VAL A 267 -15.23 1.36 25.74
CA VAL A 267 -15.68 2.75 25.64
C VAL A 267 -14.72 3.55 24.75
N ALA A 268 -13.41 3.44 24.94
CA ALA A 268 -12.43 4.10 24.08
C ALA A 268 -12.55 3.67 22.61
N SER A 269 -12.70 2.38 22.34
CA SER A 269 -12.87 1.83 20.98
C SER A 269 -14.14 2.34 20.32
N VAL A 270 -15.26 2.35 21.06
CA VAL A 270 -16.54 2.87 20.58
C VAL A 270 -16.42 4.37 20.31
N VAL A 271 -15.90 5.16 21.25
CA VAL A 271 -15.74 6.62 21.07
C VAL A 271 -14.88 6.94 19.85
N VAL A 272 -13.72 6.30 19.71
CA VAL A 272 -12.81 6.52 18.58
C VAL A 272 -13.46 6.08 17.27
N THR A 273 -14.12 4.93 17.25
CA THR A 273 -14.80 4.43 16.04
C THR A 273 -15.97 5.33 15.65
N THR A 274 -16.79 5.76 16.61
CA THR A 274 -17.92 6.67 16.37
C THR A 274 -17.44 8.03 15.90
N LEU A 275 -16.37 8.57 16.50
CA LEU A 275 -15.77 9.84 16.06
C LEU A 275 -15.19 9.70 14.66
N ALA A 276 -14.50 8.60 14.36
CA ALA A 276 -13.99 8.30 13.02
C ALA A 276 -15.11 8.24 11.99
N LEU A 277 -16.16 7.44 12.25
CA LEU A 277 -17.32 7.34 11.36
C LEU A 277 -18.04 8.68 11.20
N GLY A 278 -18.16 9.46 12.27
CA GLY A 278 -18.77 10.79 12.25
C GLY A 278 -18.00 11.77 11.38
N VAL A 279 -16.66 11.82 11.51
CA VAL A 279 -15.79 12.65 10.66
C VAL A 279 -15.87 12.20 9.20
N ILE A 280 -15.85 10.89 8.95
CA ILE A 280 -15.96 10.33 7.60
C ILE A 280 -17.30 10.71 6.97
N ALA A 281 -18.42 10.51 7.68
CA ALA A 281 -19.75 10.88 7.21
C ALA A 281 -19.85 12.38 6.93
N TRP A 282 -19.29 13.22 7.81
CA TRP A 282 -19.26 14.67 7.64
C TRP A 282 -18.45 15.11 6.40
N LEU A 283 -17.32 14.46 6.11
CA LEU A 283 -16.54 14.74 4.90
C LEU A 283 -17.31 14.38 3.63
N PHE A 284 -18.03 13.25 3.63
CA PHE A 284 -18.86 12.85 2.50
C PHE A 284 -20.04 13.80 2.28
N THR A 285 -20.65 14.33 3.34
CA THR A 285 -21.78 15.28 3.19
C THR A 285 -21.35 16.68 2.78
N ARG A 286 -20.08 17.08 3.01
CA ARG A 286 -19.51 18.35 2.55
C ARG A 286 -18.81 18.29 1.18
N GLY A 287 -18.46 17.08 0.72
CA GLY A 287 -17.74 16.84 -0.54
C GLY A 287 -18.64 16.61 -1.76
N ASN A 288 -19.96 16.67 -1.57
CA ASN A 288 -21.00 16.79 -2.59
C ASN A 288 -21.57 18.21 -2.54
#